data_AF-A0A1K2AKJ0-F1
#
_entry.id   AF-A0A1K2AKJ0-F1
#
_cell.length_a   1.000
_cell.length_b   1.000
_cell.length_c   1.000
_cell.angle_alpha   90.00
_cell.angle_beta   90.00
_cell.angle_gamma   90.00
#
_symmetry.space_group_name_H-M   'P 1'
#
loop_
_entity.id
_entity.type
_entity.pdbx_description
1 polymer ?
#
loop_
_entity_poly.entity_id
_entity_poly.type
_entity_poly.pdbx_seq_one_letter_code
_entity_poly.pdbx_strand_id
1 'polypeptide(L)'
;MPTPFNESVIEEFRANGGKVGGPFEGGDLLLLTTTGARSGKETTTPLGYVRHGDALLVVGSDLGAPHHPAWYHNLLAHPVVRVELGTRTFQALAVPAQGARREELFAHAVRAAPGYADYQAHTTRLLPVVVLERAEPEGWEPPREITTLAGKVMEVHTWLRGQLRQVKAEVDAHFAARAAHQGPGAPPAPGLGLQIRQRCLAFCQSLEFHHTSEDEHLFPGIARYHPHLTDTFARLAAEHRTVARVQGELVALLADIGTADPERFRAELDRMSTELNAHLDYEEEQILPLLAGVPWPPAPPT
;
A
#
# COMPACT_ATOMS: atom_id res chain seq x y z
N MET A 1 15.07 6.42 14.14
CA MET A 1 16.04 5.37 14.51
C MET A 1 15.26 4.38 15.34
N PRO A 2 15.27 3.07 15.01
CA PRO A 2 14.71 2.07 15.88
C PRO A 2 15.43 2.14 17.24
N THR A 3 14.76 1.74 18.32
CA THR A 3 15.44 1.60 19.61
C THR A 3 16.43 0.43 19.52
N PRO A 4 17.52 0.41 20.32
CA PRO A 4 18.46 -0.72 20.34
C PRO A 4 17.77 -2.07 20.59
N PHE A 5 16.67 -2.06 21.34
CA PHE A 5 15.80 -3.22 21.55
C PHE A 5 15.09 -3.68 20.27
N ASN A 6 14.54 -2.76 19.48
CA ASN A 6 13.90 -3.12 18.21
C ASN A 6 14.92 -3.69 17.22
N GLU A 7 16.14 -3.16 17.20
CA GLU A 7 17.21 -3.67 16.33
C GLU A 7 17.54 -5.12 16.65
N SER A 8 17.74 -5.48 17.92
CA SER A 8 18.00 -6.87 18.31
C SER A 8 16.84 -7.82 17.95
N VAL A 9 15.59 -7.38 18.14
CA VAL A 9 14.41 -8.17 17.77
C VAL A 9 14.32 -8.38 16.26
N ILE A 10 14.62 -7.37 15.46
CA ILE A 10 14.63 -7.45 13.99
C ILE A 10 15.71 -8.42 13.50
N GLU A 11 16.92 -8.35 14.07
CA GLU A 11 18.02 -9.24 13.74
C GLU A 11 17.68 -10.69 14.07
N GLU A 12 17.17 -10.96 15.28
CA GLU A 12 16.77 -12.30 15.71
C GLU A 12 15.63 -12.85 14.83
N PHE A 13 14.61 -12.04 14.55
CA PHE A 13 13.50 -12.41 13.68
C PHE A 13 14.00 -12.89 12.31
N ARG A 14 14.89 -12.12 11.68
CA ARG A 14 15.42 -12.44 10.35
C ARG A 14 16.33 -13.67 10.37
N ALA A 15 17.14 -13.83 11.42
CA ALA A 15 18.03 -14.98 11.58
C ALA A 15 17.26 -16.30 11.78
N ASN A 16 16.10 -16.24 12.44
CA ASN A 16 15.36 -17.42 12.89
C ASN A 16 14.04 -17.66 12.14
N GLY A 17 13.92 -17.16 10.90
CA GLY A 17 12.74 -17.40 10.04
C GLY A 17 11.43 -16.87 10.63
N GLY A 18 11.51 -15.76 11.37
CA GLY A 18 10.38 -15.05 11.97
C GLY A 18 10.06 -15.43 13.42
N LYS A 19 10.97 -16.14 14.11
CA LYS A 19 10.82 -16.51 15.52
C LYS A 19 11.78 -15.70 16.40
N VAL A 20 11.29 -15.26 17.55
CA VAL A 20 12.04 -14.44 18.51
C VAL A 20 11.78 -15.00 19.91
N GLY A 21 12.82 -15.14 20.73
CA GLY A 21 12.73 -15.64 22.10
C GLY A 21 12.35 -14.57 23.13
N GLY A 22 12.57 -14.89 24.41
CA GLY A 22 12.36 -13.96 25.52
C GLY A 22 10.90 -13.50 25.63
N PRO A 23 10.61 -12.18 25.74
CA PRO A 23 9.24 -11.68 25.84
C PRO A 23 8.33 -12.00 24.65
N PHE A 24 8.89 -12.45 23.51
CA PHE A 24 8.16 -12.77 22.28
C PHE A 24 8.09 -14.28 22.01
N GLU A 25 8.61 -15.12 22.91
CA GLU A 25 8.64 -16.56 22.73
C GLU A 25 7.23 -17.14 22.57
N GLY A 26 7.03 -17.94 21.51
CA GLY A 26 5.72 -18.49 21.16
C GLY A 26 4.72 -17.50 20.55
N GLY A 27 5.09 -16.22 20.45
CA GLY A 27 4.27 -15.16 19.87
C GLY A 27 4.28 -15.12 18.34
N ASP A 28 3.21 -14.55 17.78
CA ASP A 28 3.09 -14.25 16.35
C ASP A 28 3.58 -12.82 16.08
N LEU A 29 4.76 -12.70 15.47
CA LEU A 29 5.37 -11.43 15.09
C LEU A 29 5.42 -11.24 13.57
N LEU A 30 5.37 -9.98 13.17
CA LEU A 30 5.78 -9.52 11.84
C LEU A 30 6.69 -8.30 11.98
N LEU A 31 7.48 -8.01 10.95
CA LEU A 31 8.16 -6.72 10.83
C LEU A 31 7.37 -5.83 9.88
N LEU A 32 6.97 -4.66 10.36
CA LEU A 32 6.28 -3.64 9.57
C LEU A 32 7.25 -2.51 9.23
N THR A 33 7.58 -2.36 7.95
CA THR A 33 8.32 -1.20 7.45
C THR A 33 7.33 -0.15 6.94
N THR A 34 7.44 1.06 7.49
CA THR A 34 6.61 2.23 7.12
C THR A 34 7.50 3.39 6.67
N THR A 35 6.99 4.24 5.79
CA THR A 35 7.65 5.48 5.36
C THR A 35 7.28 6.63 6.28
N GLY A 36 8.28 7.31 6.85
CA GLY A 36 8.08 8.39 7.80
C GLY A 36 7.28 9.57 7.21
N ALA A 37 6.11 9.87 7.78
CA ALA A 37 5.18 10.89 7.24
C ALA A 37 5.78 12.30 7.05
N ARG A 38 6.82 12.65 7.83
CA ARG A 38 7.56 13.92 7.70
C ARG A 38 8.95 13.77 7.07
N SER A 39 9.57 12.62 7.24
CA SER A 39 10.99 12.43 6.91
C SER A 39 11.22 11.71 5.59
N GLY A 40 10.21 11.01 5.05
CA GLY A 40 10.35 10.12 3.89
C GLY A 40 11.22 8.89 4.14
N LYS A 41 11.77 8.71 5.35
CA LYS A 41 12.68 7.60 5.67
C LYS A 41 11.90 6.36 6.07
N GLU A 42 12.30 5.21 5.56
CA GLU A 42 11.77 3.93 6.02
C GLU A 42 12.13 3.66 7.49
N THR A 43 11.21 3.07 8.24
CA THR A 43 11.45 2.58 9.61
C THR A 43 10.72 1.27 9.81
N THR A 44 11.46 0.26 10.27
CA THR A 44 10.92 -1.07 10.60
C THR A 44 10.59 -1.17 12.08
N THR A 45 9.38 -1.67 12.38
CA THR A 45 8.91 -1.92 13.74
C THR A 45 8.45 -3.36 13.88
N PRO A 46 8.96 -4.14 14.85
CA PRO A 46 8.41 -5.45 15.17
C PRO A 46 7.04 -5.29 15.84
N LEU A 47 6.04 -6.01 15.36
CA LEU A 47 4.67 -5.94 15.89
C LEU A 47 4.09 -7.33 16.08
N GLY A 48 3.35 -7.51 17.18
CA GLY A 48 2.41 -8.63 17.29
C GLY A 48 1.28 -8.47 16.28
N TYR A 49 0.82 -9.59 15.70
CA TYR A 49 -0.30 -9.59 14.76
C TYR A 49 -1.34 -10.65 15.11
N VAL A 50 -2.57 -10.48 14.60
CA VAL A 50 -3.67 -11.45 14.72
C VAL A 50 -4.22 -11.76 13.34
N ARG A 51 -4.52 -13.03 13.05
CA ARG A 51 -5.17 -13.41 11.78
C ARG A 51 -6.68 -13.23 11.84
N HIS A 52 -7.27 -12.73 10.76
CA HIS A 52 -8.73 -12.66 10.58
C HIS A 52 -9.09 -13.03 9.14
N GLY A 53 -9.44 -14.30 8.92
CA GLY A 53 -9.48 -14.86 7.57
C GLY A 53 -8.09 -14.83 6.94
N ASP A 54 -7.99 -14.30 5.73
CA ASP A 54 -6.71 -14.14 5.01
C ASP A 54 -5.96 -12.85 5.38
N ALA A 55 -6.58 -11.94 6.12
CA ALA A 55 -6.00 -10.67 6.52
C ALA A 55 -5.14 -10.77 7.79
N LEU A 56 -4.14 -9.91 7.90
CA LEU A 56 -3.35 -9.71 9.11
C LEU A 56 -3.81 -8.43 9.80
N LEU A 57 -4.07 -8.50 11.10
CA LEU A 57 -4.43 -7.36 11.94
C LEU A 57 -3.23 -6.96 12.77
N VAL A 58 -2.90 -5.66 12.76
CA VAL A 58 -1.97 -5.05 13.72
C VAL A 58 -2.71 -4.00 14.54
N VAL A 59 -2.40 -3.92 15.84
CA VAL A 59 -3.06 -3.01 16.77
C VAL A 59 -2.07 -1.95 17.25
N GLY A 60 -2.42 -0.67 17.10
CA GLY A 60 -1.64 0.45 17.61
C GLY A 60 -1.79 0.62 19.12
N SER A 61 -1.43 -0.42 19.89
CA SER A 61 -1.58 -0.44 21.35
C SER A 61 -0.54 0.45 22.03
N ASP A 62 0.72 0.37 21.61
CA ASP A 62 1.87 1.03 22.26
C ASP A 62 1.86 0.84 23.78
N LEU A 63 1.57 -0.39 24.21
CA LEU A 63 1.41 -0.78 25.62
C LEU A 63 0.39 0.06 26.42
N GLY A 64 -0.58 0.69 25.74
CA GLY A 64 -1.56 1.57 26.38
C GLY A 64 -1.09 3.02 26.55
N ALA A 65 -0.02 3.44 25.87
CA ALA A 65 0.42 4.83 25.89
C ALA A 65 -0.69 5.80 25.42
N PRO A 66 -0.74 7.05 25.95
CA PRO A 66 -1.79 8.01 25.63
C PRO A 66 -1.72 8.55 24.18
N HIS A 67 -0.64 8.28 23.45
CA HIS A 67 -0.44 8.69 22.07
C HIS A 67 -0.41 7.49 21.12
N HIS A 68 -0.69 7.73 19.83
CA HIS A 68 -0.55 6.69 18.82
C HIS A 68 0.94 6.45 18.49
N PRO A 69 1.32 5.22 18.14
CA PRO A 69 2.70 4.92 17.76
C PRO A 69 3.05 5.58 16.42
N ALA A 70 4.33 5.89 16.22
CA ALA A 70 4.81 6.59 15.03
C ALA A 70 4.44 5.86 13.71
N TRP A 71 4.51 4.53 13.69
CA TRP A 71 4.14 3.73 12.52
C TRP A 71 2.67 3.91 12.11
N TYR A 72 1.77 4.20 13.06
CA TYR A 72 0.37 4.47 12.76
C TYR A 72 0.19 5.82 12.06
N HIS A 73 0.93 6.85 12.50
CA HIS A 73 0.94 8.13 11.79
C HIS A 73 1.56 8.01 10.39
N ASN A 74 2.61 7.19 10.25
CA ASN A 74 3.25 6.92 8.97
C ASN A 74 2.28 6.28 7.98
N LEU A 75 1.56 5.22 8.36
CA LEU A 75 0.62 4.55 7.43
C LEU A 75 -0.58 5.41 7.03
N LEU A 76 -0.94 6.41 7.84
CA LEU A 76 -2.01 7.35 7.47
C LEU A 76 -1.57 8.28 6.32
N ALA A 77 -0.27 8.55 6.20
CA ALA A 77 0.31 9.32 5.11
C ALA A 77 0.80 8.43 3.96
N HIS A 78 1.36 7.27 4.27
CA HIS A 78 1.96 6.31 3.35
C HIS A 78 1.42 4.90 3.61
N PRO A 79 0.24 4.58 3.05
CA PRO A 79 -0.49 3.36 3.40
C PRO A 79 0.09 2.09 2.77
N VAL A 80 0.98 2.20 1.77
CA VAL A 80 1.77 1.05 1.28
C VAL A 80 2.89 0.77 2.27
N VAL A 81 2.86 -0.43 2.83
CA VAL A 81 3.82 -0.89 3.84
C VAL A 81 4.48 -2.17 3.36
N ARG A 82 5.72 -2.38 3.78
CA ARG A 82 6.41 -3.67 3.56
C ARG A 82 6.28 -4.51 4.82
N VAL A 83 5.88 -5.76 4.63
CA VAL A 83 5.63 -6.74 5.69
C VAL A 83 6.62 -7.89 5.53
N GLU A 84 7.40 -8.17 6.56
CA GLU A 84 8.17 -9.40 6.68
C GLU A 84 7.41 -10.35 7.63
N LEU A 85 7.00 -11.51 7.13
CA LEU A 85 6.23 -12.52 7.86
C LEU A 85 6.87 -13.90 7.67
N GLY A 86 7.53 -14.39 8.72
CA GLY A 86 8.37 -15.58 8.61
C GLY A 86 9.52 -15.32 7.64
N THR A 87 9.63 -16.15 6.61
CA THR A 87 10.62 -16.01 5.52
C THR A 87 10.10 -15.23 4.32
N ARG A 88 8.85 -14.74 4.35
CA ARG A 88 8.23 -14.04 3.23
C ARG A 88 8.28 -12.53 3.44
N THR A 89 8.51 -11.80 2.36
CA THR A 89 8.44 -10.34 2.32
C THR A 89 7.48 -9.92 1.21
N PHE A 90 6.53 -9.04 1.53
CA PHE A 90 5.55 -8.55 0.56
C PHE A 90 5.09 -7.12 0.89
N GLN A 91 4.51 -6.42 -0.09
CA GLN A 91 3.83 -5.16 0.15
C GLN A 91 2.36 -5.39 0.52
N ALA A 92 1.85 -4.56 1.42
CA ALA A 92 0.46 -4.56 1.84
C ALA A 92 -0.08 -3.12 1.87
N LEU A 93 -1.39 -2.99 1.69
CA LEU A 93 -2.12 -1.79 2.00
C LEU A 93 -2.57 -1.84 3.47
N ALA A 94 -2.16 -0.84 4.25
CA ALA A 94 -2.54 -0.74 5.65
C ALA A 94 -3.80 0.14 5.81
N VAL A 95 -4.94 -0.51 6.12
CA VAL A 95 -6.27 0.12 6.25
C VAL A 95 -6.75 0.07 7.70
N PRO A 96 -6.77 1.18 8.45
CA PRO A 96 -7.41 1.28 9.75
C PRO A 96 -8.92 1.02 9.65
N ALA A 97 -9.36 0.02 10.40
CA ALA A 97 -10.77 -0.25 10.60
C ALA A 97 -11.42 0.89 11.41
N GLN A 98 -12.70 1.13 11.15
CA GLN A 98 -13.48 2.20 11.79
C GLN A 98 -14.86 1.71 12.23
N GLY A 99 -15.49 2.46 13.14
CA GLY A 99 -16.86 2.20 13.62
C GLY A 99 -17.07 0.76 14.09
N ALA A 100 -18.23 0.19 13.74
CA ALA A 100 -18.59 -1.18 14.09
C ALA A 100 -17.56 -2.22 13.60
N ARG A 101 -16.95 -2.00 12.42
CA ARG A 101 -15.92 -2.89 11.90
C ARG A 101 -14.67 -2.89 12.77
N ARG A 102 -14.27 -1.73 13.30
CA ARG A 102 -13.17 -1.64 14.28
C ARG A 102 -13.50 -2.40 15.55
N GLU A 103 -14.72 -2.23 16.07
CA GLU A 103 -15.15 -2.90 17.30
C GLU A 103 -15.14 -4.43 17.16
N GLU A 104 -15.67 -4.93 16.05
CA GLU A 104 -15.65 -6.36 15.70
C GLU A 104 -14.22 -6.92 15.64
N LEU A 105 -13.33 -6.26 14.88
CA LEU A 105 -11.95 -6.69 14.72
C LEU A 105 -11.13 -6.55 16.01
N PHE A 106 -11.41 -5.52 16.81
CA PHE A 106 -10.77 -5.35 18.11
C PHE A 106 -11.21 -6.45 19.09
N ALA A 107 -12.50 -6.77 19.14
CA ALA A 107 -13.01 -7.88 19.94
C ALA A 107 -12.39 -9.22 19.52
N HIS A 108 -12.18 -9.42 18.21
CA HIS A 108 -11.44 -10.58 17.71
C HIS A 108 -9.98 -10.59 18.17
N ALA A 109 -9.28 -9.47 18.05
CA ALA A 109 -7.89 -9.35 18.52
C ALA A 109 -7.77 -9.64 20.03
N VAL A 110 -8.72 -9.19 20.85
CA VAL A 110 -8.77 -9.48 22.29
C VAL A 110 -8.99 -10.97 22.57
N ARG A 111 -9.87 -11.65 21.81
CA ARG A 111 -10.07 -13.10 21.98
C ARG A 111 -8.80 -13.89 21.66
N ALA A 112 -8.05 -13.48 20.64
CA ALA A 112 -6.80 -14.14 20.25
C ALA A 112 -5.62 -13.79 21.17
N ALA A 113 -5.55 -12.54 21.63
CA ALA A 113 -4.50 -12.01 22.47
C ALA A 113 -5.10 -11.09 23.57
N PRO A 114 -5.47 -11.66 24.73
CA PRO A 114 -6.18 -10.94 25.80
C PRO A 114 -5.48 -9.67 26.31
N GLY A 115 -4.15 -9.58 26.22
CA GLY A 115 -3.38 -8.40 26.65
C GLY A 115 -3.78 -7.10 25.93
N TYR A 116 -4.43 -7.16 24.76
CA TYR A 116 -4.98 -5.95 24.12
C TYR A 116 -6.12 -5.31 24.92
N ALA A 117 -6.89 -6.09 25.69
CA ALA A 117 -7.90 -5.54 26.59
C ALA A 117 -7.25 -4.73 27.72
N ASP A 118 -6.17 -5.25 28.29
CA ASP A 118 -5.40 -4.55 29.32
C ASP A 118 -4.86 -3.23 28.76
N TYR A 119 -4.22 -3.24 27.59
CA TYR A 119 -3.72 -2.00 26.97
C TYR A 119 -4.82 -0.97 26.72
N GLN A 120 -6.01 -1.39 26.28
CA GLN A 120 -7.14 -0.49 26.07
C GLN A 120 -7.66 0.10 27.39
N ALA A 121 -7.62 -0.66 28.50
CA ALA A 121 -8.04 -0.17 29.82
C ALA A 121 -7.08 0.90 30.39
N HIS A 122 -5.82 0.91 29.98
CA HIS A 122 -4.82 1.89 30.42
C HIS A 122 -4.88 3.23 29.68
N THR A 123 -5.79 3.41 28.71
CA THR A 123 -5.84 4.62 27.89
C THR A 123 -7.27 5.01 27.51
N THR A 124 -7.50 6.31 27.32
CA THR A 124 -8.80 6.84 26.90
C THR A 124 -8.98 6.87 25.39
N ARG A 125 -7.89 6.80 24.60
CA ARG A 125 -7.98 6.70 23.14
C ARG A 125 -8.44 5.31 22.73
N LEU A 126 -9.21 5.22 21.66
CA LEU A 126 -9.44 3.93 21.02
C LEU A 126 -8.13 3.43 20.39
N LEU A 127 -7.74 2.20 20.70
CA LEU A 127 -6.60 1.58 20.03
C LEU A 127 -6.96 1.35 18.55
N PRO A 128 -6.19 1.87 17.58
CA PRO A 128 -6.48 1.64 16.18
C PRO A 128 -6.21 0.18 15.83
N VAL A 129 -7.13 -0.41 15.07
CA VAL A 129 -6.97 -1.74 14.48
C VAL A 129 -6.75 -1.55 13.00
N VAL A 130 -5.61 -2.01 12.50
CA VAL A 130 -5.22 -1.84 11.10
C VAL A 130 -5.23 -3.20 10.44
N VAL A 131 -5.98 -3.32 9.36
CA VAL A 131 -5.98 -4.46 8.46
C VAL A 131 -4.85 -4.26 7.46
N LEU A 132 -3.93 -5.22 7.39
CA LEU A 132 -2.94 -5.30 6.32
C LEU A 132 -3.57 -6.13 5.21
N GLU A 133 -4.24 -5.43 4.30
CA GLU A 133 -4.74 -6.03 3.07
C GLU A 133 -3.55 -6.31 2.17
N ARG A 134 -3.42 -7.54 1.67
CA ARG A 134 -2.53 -7.73 0.52
C ARG A 134 -3.03 -6.79 -0.56
N ALA A 135 -2.11 -6.10 -1.21
CA ALA A 135 -2.46 -5.14 -2.23
C ALA A 135 -3.18 -5.79 -3.43
N GLU A 136 -3.27 -7.11 -3.48
CA GLU A 136 -3.84 -7.90 -4.56
C GLU A 136 -5.35 -7.65 -4.69
N PRO A 137 -5.85 -7.28 -5.90
CA PRO A 137 -7.28 -7.06 -6.12
C PRO A 137 -8.11 -8.32 -5.88
N GLU A 138 -9.37 -8.14 -5.51
CA GLU A 138 -10.33 -9.24 -5.36
C GLU A 138 -10.46 -10.03 -6.69
N GLY A 139 -10.27 -11.36 -6.63
CA GLY A 139 -10.26 -12.23 -7.81
C GLY A 139 -8.92 -12.35 -8.54
N TRP A 140 -7.85 -11.73 -8.03
CA TRP A 140 -6.50 -11.97 -8.53
C TRP A 140 -5.95 -13.30 -8.01
N GLU A 141 -5.78 -14.28 -8.91
CA GLU A 141 -4.96 -15.45 -8.64
C GLU A 141 -3.51 -15.11 -9.02
N PRO A 142 -2.53 -15.28 -8.11
CA PRO A 142 -1.14 -15.04 -8.47
C PRO A 142 -0.76 -15.91 -9.67
N PRO A 143 -0.03 -15.36 -10.67
CA PRO A 143 0.55 -16.18 -11.71
C PRO A 143 1.33 -17.34 -11.09
N ARG A 144 1.20 -18.52 -11.71
CA ARG A 144 2.17 -19.61 -11.51
C ARG A 144 3.56 -19.02 -11.69
N GLU A 145 4.35 -19.01 -10.62
CA GLU A 145 5.77 -18.65 -10.53
C GLU A 145 6.26 -17.64 -11.60
N ILE A 146 6.42 -16.37 -11.21
CA ILE A 146 6.97 -15.33 -12.09
C ILE A 146 8.48 -15.55 -12.25
N THR A 147 8.88 -16.08 -13.40
CA THR A 147 10.27 -16.45 -13.72
C THR A 147 11.00 -15.47 -14.62
N THR A 148 10.31 -14.46 -15.17
CA THR A 148 10.89 -13.49 -16.10
C THR A 148 10.55 -12.06 -15.69
N LEU A 149 11.41 -11.10 -16.05
CA LEU A 149 11.16 -9.68 -15.80
C LEU A 149 9.91 -9.20 -16.52
N ALA A 150 9.64 -9.67 -17.75
CA ALA A 150 8.39 -9.41 -18.44
C ALA A 150 7.16 -9.88 -17.64
N GLY A 151 7.23 -11.09 -17.06
CA GLY A 151 6.17 -11.60 -16.19
C GLY A 151 5.97 -10.73 -14.94
N LYS A 152 7.07 -10.19 -14.39
CA LYS A 152 7.01 -9.29 -13.23
C LYS A 152 6.39 -7.93 -13.58
N VAL A 153 6.74 -7.34 -14.73
CA VAL A 153 6.16 -6.08 -15.20
C VAL A 153 4.65 -6.25 -15.46
N MET A 154 4.25 -7.33 -16.15
CA MET A 154 2.83 -7.64 -16.39
C MET A 154 2.03 -7.83 -15.09
N GLU A 155 2.63 -8.43 -14.05
CA GLU A 155 2.02 -8.50 -12.71
C GLU A 155 1.76 -7.10 -12.14
N VAL A 156 2.77 -6.22 -12.17
CA VAL A 156 2.66 -4.84 -11.68
C VAL A 156 1.59 -4.07 -12.45
N HIS A 157 1.53 -4.20 -13.78
CA HIS A 157 0.53 -3.53 -14.60
C HIS A 157 -0.87 -4.03 -14.31
N THR A 158 -1.06 -5.34 -14.21
CA THR A 158 -2.35 -5.95 -13.86
C THR A 158 -2.83 -5.45 -12.50
N TRP A 159 -1.91 -5.35 -11.54
CA TRP A 159 -2.17 -4.81 -10.23
C TRP A 159 -2.56 -3.32 -10.27
N LEU A 160 -1.82 -2.47 -10.99
CA LEU A 160 -2.12 -1.04 -11.15
C LEU A 160 -3.50 -0.81 -11.75
N ARG A 161 -3.84 -1.54 -12.82
CA ARG A 161 -5.17 -1.49 -13.44
C ARG A 161 -6.27 -1.92 -12.47
N GLY A 162 -6.02 -2.94 -11.65
CA GLY A 162 -6.94 -3.39 -10.61
C GLY A 162 -7.18 -2.35 -9.52
N GLN A 163 -6.12 -1.75 -9.00
CA GLN A 163 -6.20 -0.69 -7.98
C GLN A 163 -6.95 0.53 -8.49
N LEU A 164 -6.72 0.94 -9.73
CA LEU A 164 -7.42 2.07 -10.32
C LEU A 164 -8.93 1.84 -10.41
N ARG A 165 -9.35 0.62 -10.80
CA ARG A 165 -10.77 0.24 -10.78
C ARG A 165 -11.36 0.27 -9.37
N GLN A 166 -10.62 -0.22 -8.38
CA GLN A 166 -11.05 -0.23 -6.99
C GLN A 166 -11.21 1.18 -6.42
N VAL A 167 -10.23 2.07 -6.64
CA VAL A 167 -10.30 3.48 -6.26
C VAL A 167 -11.52 4.15 -6.89
N LYS A 168 -11.76 3.92 -8.18
CA LYS A 168 -12.95 4.45 -8.87
C LYS A 168 -14.26 3.98 -8.24
N ALA A 169 -14.38 2.68 -7.98
CA ALA A 169 -15.58 2.12 -7.35
C ALA A 169 -15.85 2.71 -5.96
N GLU A 170 -14.81 2.86 -5.12
CA GLU A 170 -14.97 3.47 -3.80
C GLU A 170 -15.35 4.96 -3.88
N VAL A 171 -14.71 5.71 -4.79
CA VAL A 171 -15.02 7.13 -5.04
C VAL A 171 -16.48 7.31 -5.45
N ASP A 172 -16.96 6.51 -6.38
CA ASP A 172 -18.35 6.56 -6.84
C ASP A 172 -19.34 6.23 -5.71
N ALA A 173 -19.06 5.17 -4.95
CA ALA A 173 -19.87 4.80 -3.79
C ALA A 173 -19.91 5.92 -2.73
N HIS A 174 -18.77 6.57 -2.47
CA HIS A 174 -18.70 7.66 -1.50
C HIS A 174 -19.50 8.89 -1.93
N PHE A 175 -19.33 9.33 -3.18
CA PHE A 175 -20.08 10.49 -3.67
C PHE A 175 -21.57 10.20 -3.80
N ALA A 176 -21.97 8.96 -4.14
CA ALA A 176 -23.36 8.54 -4.12
C ALA A 176 -23.95 8.60 -2.69
N ALA A 177 -23.23 8.09 -1.69
CA ALA A 177 -23.65 8.16 -0.29
C ALA A 177 -23.75 9.61 0.22
N ARG A 178 -22.82 10.49 -0.18
CA ARG A 178 -22.88 11.93 0.14
C ARG A 178 -24.09 12.61 -0.48
N ALA A 179 -24.39 12.33 -1.75
CA ALA A 179 -25.55 12.90 -2.44
C ALA A 179 -26.90 12.43 -1.85
N ALA A 180 -26.95 11.18 -1.36
CA ALA A 180 -28.15 10.61 -0.73
C ALA A 180 -28.42 11.14 0.69
N HIS A 181 -27.45 11.80 1.33
CA HIS A 181 -27.61 12.37 2.66
C HIS A 181 -28.46 13.65 2.61
N GLN A 182 -29.74 13.53 2.98
CA GLN A 182 -30.71 14.63 2.99
C GLN A 182 -31.18 15.06 4.40
N GLY A 183 -30.61 14.49 5.46
CA GLY A 183 -31.05 14.73 6.85
C GLY A 183 -30.36 15.93 7.53
N PRO A 184 -30.94 16.49 8.61
CA PRO A 184 -30.26 17.50 9.43
C PRO A 184 -29.05 16.87 10.12
N GLY A 185 -27.87 17.45 9.90
CA GLY A 185 -26.59 16.96 10.42
C GLY A 185 -25.50 16.97 9.35
N ALA A 186 -24.23 16.87 9.78
CA ALA A 186 -23.12 16.75 8.84
C ALA A 186 -23.27 15.47 8.00
N PRO A 187 -22.86 15.48 6.71
CA PRO A 187 -22.82 14.28 5.89
C PRO A 187 -21.99 13.16 6.56
N PRO A 188 -22.23 11.88 6.21
CA PRO A 188 -21.60 10.75 6.86
C PRO A 188 -20.09 10.95 7.02
N ALA A 189 -19.64 10.81 8.26
CA ALA A 189 -18.25 11.02 8.66
C ALA A 189 -17.29 10.05 7.93
N PRO A 190 -15.98 10.36 7.89
CA PRO A 190 -14.99 9.87 6.92
C PRO A 190 -14.65 8.36 6.91
N GLY A 191 -15.50 7.47 7.40
CA GLY A 191 -15.30 6.02 7.37
C GLY A 191 -14.81 5.51 6.02
N LEU A 192 -15.60 5.77 4.99
CA LEU A 192 -15.28 5.40 3.60
C LEU A 192 -14.31 6.38 2.94
N GLY A 193 -14.37 7.68 3.27
CA GLY A 193 -13.44 8.69 2.75
C GLY A 193 -11.98 8.44 3.16
N LEU A 194 -11.75 7.84 4.33
CA LEU A 194 -10.43 7.42 4.78
C LEU A 194 -9.93 6.20 4.01
N GLN A 195 -10.82 5.24 3.71
CA GLN A 195 -10.47 4.07 2.88
C GLN A 195 -10.08 4.51 1.47
N ILE A 196 -10.87 5.40 0.85
CA ILE A 196 -10.53 6.02 -0.44
C ILE A 196 -9.17 6.71 -0.37
N ARG A 197 -8.92 7.49 0.68
CA ARG A 197 -7.63 8.16 0.85
C ARG A 197 -6.48 7.17 0.88
N GLN A 198 -6.65 6.06 1.59
CA GLN A 198 -5.61 5.05 1.71
C GLN A 198 -5.38 4.31 0.39
N ARG A 199 -6.45 3.88 -0.29
CA ARG A 199 -6.32 3.21 -1.58
C ARG A 199 -5.75 4.13 -2.65
N CYS A 200 -6.23 5.36 -2.72
CA CYS A 200 -5.74 6.35 -3.68
C CYS A 200 -4.27 6.69 -3.42
N LEU A 201 -3.86 6.94 -2.17
CA LEU A 201 -2.46 7.21 -1.85
C LEU A 201 -1.56 6.01 -2.15
N ALA A 202 -2.05 4.78 -1.92
CA ALA A 202 -1.29 3.59 -2.24
C ALA A 202 -1.12 3.37 -3.74
N PHE A 203 -2.20 3.54 -4.50
CA PHE A 203 -2.16 3.55 -5.95
C PHE A 203 -1.15 4.58 -6.46
N CYS A 204 -1.23 5.83 -5.98
CA CYS A 204 -0.30 6.89 -6.36
C CYS A 204 1.15 6.54 -6.03
N GLN A 205 1.44 6.01 -4.83
CA GLN A 205 2.80 5.65 -4.42
C GLN A 205 3.39 4.52 -5.27
N SER A 206 2.61 3.49 -5.57
CA SER A 206 3.10 2.39 -6.41
C SER A 206 3.28 2.82 -7.87
N LEU A 207 2.41 3.69 -8.37
CA LEU A 207 2.52 4.25 -9.71
C LEU A 207 3.78 5.10 -9.86
N GLU A 208 4.06 5.96 -8.87
CA GLU A 208 5.28 6.76 -8.81
C GLU A 208 6.53 5.88 -8.82
N PHE A 209 6.55 4.82 -8.02
CA PHE A 209 7.67 3.88 -7.96
C PHE A 209 7.91 3.16 -9.29
N HIS A 210 6.85 2.66 -9.92
CA HIS A 210 6.90 1.98 -11.22
C HIS A 210 7.51 2.88 -12.30
N HIS A 211 6.92 4.05 -12.54
CA HIS A 211 7.38 4.95 -13.60
C HIS A 211 8.78 5.52 -13.34
N THR A 212 9.12 5.82 -12.07
CA THR A 212 10.47 6.32 -11.73
C THR A 212 11.53 5.24 -11.95
N SER A 213 11.22 3.98 -11.61
CA SER A 213 12.15 2.86 -11.80
C SER A 213 12.47 2.65 -13.28
N GLU A 214 11.49 2.82 -14.16
CA GLU A 214 11.69 2.70 -15.60
C GLU A 214 12.62 3.78 -16.16
N ASP A 215 12.33 5.03 -15.82
CA ASP A 215 13.08 6.19 -16.29
C ASP A 215 14.54 6.17 -15.82
N GLU A 216 14.77 5.82 -14.55
CA GLU A 216 16.10 5.90 -13.95
C GLU A 216 16.97 4.67 -14.23
N HIS A 217 16.35 3.48 -14.34
CA HIS A 217 17.09 2.22 -14.36
C HIS A 217 16.82 1.39 -15.62
N LEU A 218 15.55 1.14 -15.96
CA LEU A 218 15.21 0.18 -17.02
C LEU A 218 15.51 0.72 -18.41
N PHE A 219 14.92 1.87 -18.78
CA PHE A 219 15.05 2.43 -20.13
C PHE A 219 16.50 2.82 -20.48
N PRO A 220 17.29 3.44 -19.59
CA PRO A 220 18.71 3.68 -19.86
C PRO A 220 19.51 2.39 -20.07
N GLY A 221 19.12 1.30 -19.40
CA GLY A 221 19.70 -0.03 -19.60
C GLY A 221 19.42 -0.58 -21.00
N ILE A 222 18.15 -0.59 -21.42
CA ILE A 222 17.72 -1.14 -22.70
C ILE A 222 18.22 -0.28 -23.88
N ALA A 223 18.16 1.05 -23.75
CA ALA A 223 18.56 1.98 -24.82
C ALA A 223 20.02 1.81 -25.26
N ARG A 224 20.92 1.36 -24.37
CA ARG A 224 22.32 1.05 -24.71
C ARG A 224 22.46 -0.06 -25.75
N TYR A 225 21.52 -1.01 -25.77
CA TYR A 225 21.55 -2.18 -26.65
C TYR A 225 20.50 -2.10 -27.79
N HIS A 226 19.51 -1.22 -27.68
CA HIS A 226 18.42 -1.06 -28.65
C HIS A 226 18.24 0.40 -29.14
N PRO A 227 19.18 0.96 -29.94
CA PRO A 227 19.09 2.35 -30.39
C PRO A 227 17.87 2.68 -31.27
N HIS A 228 17.25 1.69 -31.91
CA HIS A 228 16.05 1.88 -32.72
C HIS A 228 14.80 2.22 -31.90
N LEU A 229 14.87 2.09 -30.56
CA LEU A 229 13.77 2.39 -29.64
C LEU A 229 13.85 3.80 -29.03
N THR A 230 14.74 4.67 -29.50
CA THR A 230 14.89 6.03 -28.96
C THR A 230 13.56 6.80 -28.94
N ASP A 231 12.79 6.75 -30.02
CA ASP A 231 11.50 7.44 -30.09
C ASP A 231 10.47 6.80 -29.15
N THR A 232 10.51 5.48 -28.96
CA THR A 232 9.68 4.75 -28.00
C THR A 232 9.94 5.23 -26.58
N PHE A 233 11.21 5.30 -26.14
CA PHE A 233 11.55 5.78 -24.80
C PHE A 233 11.25 7.27 -24.61
N ALA A 234 11.44 8.10 -25.65
CA ALA A 234 11.07 9.50 -25.60
C ALA A 234 9.55 9.69 -25.41
N ARG A 235 8.74 8.85 -26.06
CA ARG A 235 7.29 8.81 -25.87
C ARG A 235 6.92 8.34 -24.46
N LEU A 236 7.45 7.22 -23.99
CA LEU A 236 7.17 6.69 -22.65
C LEU A 236 7.51 7.72 -21.56
N ALA A 237 8.67 8.37 -21.65
CA ALA A 237 9.05 9.43 -20.71
C ALA A 237 8.10 10.65 -20.75
N ALA A 238 7.49 10.96 -21.91
CA ALA A 238 6.48 12.01 -22.02
C ALA A 238 5.14 11.61 -21.41
N GLU A 239 4.74 10.34 -21.58
CA GLU A 239 3.56 9.76 -20.94
C GLU A 239 3.74 9.70 -19.42
N HIS A 240 4.92 9.33 -18.90
CA HIS A 240 5.24 9.37 -17.47
C HIS A 240 5.03 10.77 -16.87
N ARG A 241 5.53 11.83 -17.53
CA ARG A 241 5.29 13.21 -17.08
C ARG A 241 3.81 13.58 -17.07
N THR A 242 3.05 13.08 -18.04
CA THR A 242 1.60 13.29 -18.11
C THR A 242 0.89 12.60 -16.95
N VAL A 243 1.21 11.32 -16.69
CA VAL A 243 0.66 10.56 -15.57
C VAL A 243 1.02 11.19 -14.23
N ALA A 244 2.30 11.57 -14.03
CA ALA A 244 2.76 12.23 -12.81
C ALA A 244 2.00 13.54 -12.53
N ARG A 245 1.67 14.32 -13.58
CA ARG A 245 0.87 15.54 -13.44
C ARG A 245 -0.56 15.22 -12.98
N VAL A 246 -1.25 14.28 -13.62
CA VAL A 246 -2.62 13.88 -13.23
C VAL A 246 -2.64 13.27 -11.83
N GLN A 247 -1.61 12.50 -11.48
CA GLN A 247 -1.42 11.98 -10.13
C GLN A 247 -1.33 13.12 -9.09
N GLY A 248 -0.55 14.16 -9.36
CA GLY A 248 -0.46 15.33 -8.48
C GLY A 248 -1.79 16.05 -8.31
N GLU A 249 -2.58 16.17 -9.38
CA GLU A 249 -3.94 16.74 -9.36
C GLU A 249 -4.89 15.91 -8.49
N LEU A 250 -4.87 14.57 -8.62
CA LEU A 250 -5.65 13.65 -7.78
C LEU A 250 -5.26 13.72 -6.30
N VAL A 251 -3.95 13.73 -5.99
CA VAL A 251 -3.45 13.86 -4.61
C VAL A 251 -3.91 15.18 -3.99
N ALA A 252 -3.88 16.28 -4.74
CA ALA A 252 -4.37 17.57 -4.26
C ALA A 252 -5.87 17.56 -3.98
N LEU A 253 -6.68 16.94 -4.84
CA LEU A 253 -8.12 16.79 -4.63
C LEU A 253 -8.44 15.89 -3.41
N LEU A 254 -7.61 14.89 -3.16
CA LEU A 254 -7.77 13.96 -2.04
C LEU A 254 -7.46 14.60 -0.67
N ALA A 255 -6.57 15.60 -0.64
CA ALA A 255 -6.24 16.33 0.58
C ALA A 255 -7.48 16.92 1.26
N ASP A 256 -8.47 17.34 0.48
CA ASP A 256 -9.78 17.81 0.96
C ASP A 256 -10.95 17.04 0.35
N ILE A 257 -10.90 15.71 0.39
CA ILE A 257 -11.96 14.83 -0.16
C ILE A 257 -13.37 15.13 0.43
N GLY A 258 -13.43 15.69 1.65
CA GLY A 258 -14.67 16.03 2.33
C GLY A 258 -15.42 17.19 1.69
N THR A 259 -14.71 18.17 1.13
CA THR A 259 -15.29 19.31 0.41
C THR A 259 -15.08 19.25 -1.10
N ALA A 260 -14.23 18.32 -1.58
CA ALA A 260 -13.91 18.15 -2.99
C ALA A 260 -15.17 18.09 -3.85
N ASP A 261 -15.12 18.81 -4.97
CA ASP A 261 -16.14 18.77 -6.03
C ASP A 261 -16.18 17.36 -6.64
N PRO A 262 -17.31 16.63 -6.48
CA PRO A 262 -17.45 15.28 -7.02
C PRO A 262 -17.28 15.16 -8.53
N GLU A 263 -17.69 16.18 -9.30
CA GLU A 263 -17.58 16.12 -10.77
C GLU A 263 -16.11 16.25 -11.19
N ARG A 264 -15.40 17.23 -10.63
CA ARG A 264 -13.97 17.42 -10.87
C ARG A 264 -13.14 16.21 -10.45
N PHE A 265 -13.41 15.61 -9.29
CA PHE A 265 -12.67 14.43 -8.83
C PHE A 265 -12.84 13.25 -9.80
N ARG A 266 -14.07 12.98 -10.23
CA ARG A 266 -14.33 11.91 -11.22
C ARG A 266 -13.65 12.18 -12.56
N ALA A 267 -13.69 13.41 -13.04
CA ALA A 267 -13.04 13.78 -14.30
C ALA A 267 -11.53 13.52 -14.27
N GLU A 268 -10.84 13.90 -13.19
CA GLU A 268 -9.40 13.63 -13.07
C GLU A 268 -9.10 12.13 -12.90
N LEU A 269 -9.96 11.38 -12.22
CA LEU A 269 -9.78 9.94 -12.08
C LEU A 269 -10.01 9.19 -13.40
N ASP A 270 -10.97 9.64 -14.20
CA ASP A 270 -11.23 9.13 -15.56
C ASP A 270 -10.08 9.44 -16.51
N ARG A 271 -9.51 10.65 -16.38
CA ARG A 271 -8.29 11.02 -17.09
C ARG A 271 -7.12 10.12 -16.71
N MET A 272 -6.86 9.93 -15.41
CA MET A 272 -5.83 9.00 -14.93
C MET A 272 -6.05 7.60 -15.49
N SER A 273 -7.29 7.13 -15.52
CA SER A 273 -7.64 5.82 -16.10
C SER A 273 -7.34 5.72 -17.58
N THR A 274 -7.65 6.76 -18.35
CA THR A 274 -7.40 6.76 -19.79
C THR A 274 -5.91 6.81 -20.08
N GLU A 275 -5.18 7.74 -19.46
CA GLU A 275 -3.75 7.95 -19.70
C GLU A 275 -2.93 6.75 -19.22
N LEU A 276 -3.20 6.23 -18.02
CA LEU A 276 -2.44 5.10 -17.49
C LEU A 276 -2.68 3.83 -18.29
N ASN A 277 -3.93 3.49 -18.63
CA ASN A 277 -4.16 2.26 -19.42
C ASN A 277 -3.51 2.36 -20.81
N ALA A 278 -3.63 3.51 -21.49
CA ALA A 278 -2.99 3.70 -22.80
C ALA A 278 -1.47 3.61 -22.73
N HIS A 279 -0.87 4.14 -21.67
CA HIS A 279 0.55 4.05 -21.39
C HIS A 279 1.00 2.60 -21.14
N LEU A 280 0.35 1.89 -20.21
CA LEU A 280 0.67 0.49 -19.89
C LEU A 280 0.49 -0.42 -21.11
N ASP A 281 -0.56 -0.22 -21.91
CA ASP A 281 -0.79 -0.99 -23.15
C ASP A 281 0.36 -0.77 -24.16
N TYR A 282 0.84 0.47 -24.31
CA TYR A 282 1.94 0.79 -25.20
C TYR A 282 3.27 0.22 -24.70
N GLU A 283 3.54 0.32 -23.39
CA GLU A 283 4.73 -0.30 -22.82
C GLU A 283 4.72 -1.83 -22.98
N GLU A 284 3.56 -2.45 -22.75
CA GLU A 284 3.39 -3.90 -22.92
C GLU A 284 3.70 -4.35 -24.35
N GLU A 285 3.26 -3.60 -25.34
CA GLU A 285 3.51 -3.88 -26.74
C GLU A 285 4.99 -3.74 -27.11
N GLN A 286 5.66 -2.68 -26.61
CA GLN A 286 7.00 -2.32 -27.08
C GLN A 286 8.14 -2.93 -26.25
N ILE A 287 7.94 -3.07 -24.93
CA ILE A 287 9.03 -3.37 -23.98
C ILE A 287 9.01 -4.83 -23.53
N LEU A 288 7.84 -5.43 -23.27
CA LEU A 288 7.78 -6.82 -22.78
C LEU A 288 8.47 -7.84 -23.69
N PRO A 289 8.41 -7.75 -25.04
CA PRO A 289 9.15 -8.68 -25.89
C PRO A 289 10.67 -8.68 -25.62
N LEU A 290 11.24 -7.56 -25.19
CA LEU A 290 12.66 -7.43 -24.86
C LEU A 290 13.00 -8.06 -23.50
N LEU A 291 12.02 -8.08 -22.59
CA LEU A 291 12.19 -8.55 -21.22
C LEU A 291 11.81 -10.03 -21.04
N ALA A 292 11.22 -10.65 -22.05
CA ALA A 292 10.71 -12.02 -21.99
C ALA A 292 11.79 -13.06 -21.65
N GLY A 293 13.04 -12.81 -22.02
CA GLY A 293 14.18 -13.69 -21.74
C GLY A 293 14.98 -13.34 -20.49
N VAL A 294 14.65 -12.24 -19.78
CA VAL A 294 15.41 -11.79 -18.61
C VAL A 294 14.92 -12.55 -17.37
N PRO A 295 15.77 -13.35 -16.70
CA PRO A 295 15.34 -14.11 -15.53
C PRO A 295 14.91 -13.22 -14.36
N TRP A 296 13.89 -13.65 -13.63
CA TRP A 296 13.42 -13.04 -12.40
C TRP A 296 13.20 -14.09 -11.30
N PRO A 297 13.63 -13.84 -10.04
CA PRO A 297 14.39 -12.67 -9.59
C PRO A 297 15.78 -12.60 -10.24
N PRO A 298 16.43 -11.42 -10.27
CA PRO A 298 17.78 -11.30 -10.82
C PRO A 298 18.72 -12.26 -10.09
N ALA A 299 19.64 -12.89 -10.82
CA ALA A 299 20.68 -13.70 -10.19
C ALA A 299 21.45 -12.84 -9.16
N PRO A 300 21.79 -13.40 -7.98
CA PRO A 300 22.60 -12.67 -7.01
C PRO A 300 23.94 -12.26 -7.67
N PRO A 301 24.47 -11.07 -7.37
CA PRO A 301 25.74 -10.63 -7.93
C PRO A 301 26.85 -11.64 -7.58
N THR A 302 27.59 -12.08 -8.60
CA THR A 302 28.77 -12.96 -8.49
C THR A 302 29.98 -12.21 -7.97
#